data_AF-A0A2I1HTT0-F1
#
_entry.id   AF-A0A2I1HTT0-F1
#
_cell.length_a   1.000
_cell.length_b   1.000
_cell.length_c   1.000
_cell.angle_alpha   90.00
_cell.angle_beta   90.00
_cell.angle_gamma   90.00
#
_symmetry.space_group_name_H-M   'P 1'
#
loop_
_entity.id
_entity.type
_entity.pdbx_description
1 polymer ?
#
loop_
_entity_poly.entity_id
_entity_poly.type
_entity_poly.pdbx_seq_one_letter_code
_entity_poly.pdbx_strand_id
1 'polypeptide(L)'
;MNHAIKLATYFRNANNKFFIAKLRDQQKITYGKYYTLAVPGETRWNSYYEVCTSVLRIQQALQIFAINYKPSLNQTRRKTGETPTISREIFEIIDSTTFWTNINTIVEILYPYCKFLNILQQDKARLFQVIHSLVYLAQFWNNYEDTQLSAKILFRLEKRWNDWEQPLLLLSCLLHPEYRMRQFKDNVNINYTTFGRWLVYYYQAWSGKESTCILREFDDFRLEKYPFDNNTYKQFNGDIWRYWCYAKDSTDELGFVACRLFGICVNTASVERLWSCMGFLQSNRRNRLMSSKALNMSKLRADITWKYRVKSNSSIPTPLSIITDVKMNNDENSNENSNENSHESPNENPNENSNDLEESDNEEIDLSHLTDLEKEFGNYLQGWAEMLEEETLKFQNEEDEINEVNEITVSDVTHPAVDTNAKWDLNSLFKELELPF
;
A
#
# COMPACT_ATOMS: atom_id res chain seq x y z
N MET A 1 -6.04 -9.16 15.30
CA MET A 1 -5.81 -9.53 13.89
C MET A 1 -6.04 -11.02 13.62
N ASN A 2 -5.40 -11.93 14.36
CA ASN A 2 -5.49 -13.38 14.14
C ASN A 2 -6.92 -13.93 14.14
N HIS A 3 -7.77 -13.49 15.07
CA HIS A 3 -9.19 -13.87 15.06
C HIS A 3 -9.94 -13.42 13.79
N ALA A 4 -9.61 -12.26 13.22
CA ALA A 4 -10.21 -11.79 11.97
C ALA A 4 -9.78 -12.66 10.78
N ILE A 5 -8.49 -13.02 10.73
CA ILE A 5 -7.93 -13.91 9.71
C ILE A 5 -8.56 -15.29 9.82
N LYS A 6 -8.64 -15.86 11.04
CA LYS A 6 -9.26 -17.16 11.32
C LYS A 6 -10.73 -17.18 10.89
N LEU A 7 -11.47 -16.11 11.16
CA LEU A 7 -12.86 -15.98 10.74
C LEU A 7 -12.98 -15.91 9.21
N ALA A 8 -12.13 -15.11 8.56
CA ALA A 8 -12.12 -14.97 7.11
C ALA A 8 -11.72 -16.27 6.39
N THR A 9 -10.72 -17.00 6.91
CA THR A 9 -10.28 -18.28 6.36
C THR A 9 -11.33 -19.37 6.54
N TYR A 10 -12.02 -19.41 7.69
CA TYR A 10 -13.11 -20.34 7.95
C TYR A 10 -14.21 -20.26 6.88
N PHE A 11 -14.66 -19.05 6.54
CA PHE A 11 -15.69 -18.81 5.52
C PHE A 11 -15.18 -18.77 4.07
N ARG A 12 -13.90 -19.07 3.86
CA ARG A 12 -13.32 -19.29 2.52
C ARG A 12 -12.93 -20.74 2.27
N ASN A 13 -12.82 -21.54 3.33
CA ASN A 13 -12.47 -22.94 3.24
C ASN A 13 -13.59 -23.76 2.59
N ALA A 14 -13.26 -24.48 1.51
CA ALA A 14 -14.19 -25.34 0.77
C ALA A 14 -14.81 -26.46 1.62
N ASN A 15 -14.20 -26.82 2.74
CA ASN A 15 -14.75 -27.81 3.68
C ASN A 15 -15.98 -27.27 4.43
N ASN A 16 -16.14 -25.94 4.50
CA ASN A 16 -17.25 -25.27 5.18
C ASN A 16 -18.36 -24.81 4.21
N LYS A 17 -18.49 -25.44 3.03
CA LYS A 17 -19.47 -25.08 1.97
C LYS A 17 -20.88 -24.82 2.50
N PHE A 18 -21.36 -25.67 3.41
CA PHE A 18 -22.69 -25.51 4.03
C PHE A 18 -22.83 -24.15 4.74
N PHE A 19 -21.89 -23.82 5.63
CA PHE A 19 -21.90 -22.56 6.38
C PHE A 19 -21.66 -21.35 5.49
N ILE A 20 -20.84 -21.48 4.46
CA ILE A 20 -20.62 -20.41 3.47
C ILE A 20 -21.92 -20.08 2.72
N ALA A 21 -22.67 -21.10 2.28
CA ALA A 21 -23.95 -20.90 1.62
C ALA A 21 -24.96 -20.22 2.56
N LYS A 22 -25.02 -20.65 3.81
CA LYS A 22 -25.92 -20.07 4.82
C LYS A 22 -25.56 -18.65 5.22
N LEU A 23 -24.26 -18.32 5.29
CA LEU A 23 -23.83 -16.95 5.47
C LEU A 23 -24.21 -16.08 4.25
N ARG A 24 -24.12 -16.59 3.02
CA ARG A 24 -24.58 -15.87 1.82
C ARG A 24 -26.09 -15.63 1.82
N ASP A 25 -26.88 -16.63 2.22
CA ASP A 25 -28.33 -16.46 2.39
C ASP A 25 -28.62 -15.34 3.39
N GLN A 26 -27.93 -15.35 4.54
CA GLN A 26 -28.06 -14.31 5.56
C GLN A 26 -27.62 -12.92 5.05
N GLN A 27 -26.51 -12.83 4.31
CA GLN A 27 -26.08 -11.58 3.67
C GLN A 27 -27.13 -11.04 2.68
N LYS A 28 -27.77 -11.92 1.90
CA LYS A 28 -28.85 -11.52 0.98
C LYS A 28 -30.04 -10.94 1.74
N ILE A 29 -30.41 -11.56 2.85
CA ILE A 29 -31.51 -11.10 3.72
C ILE A 29 -31.16 -9.73 4.33
N THR A 30 -29.95 -9.57 4.86
CA THR A 30 -29.56 -8.36 5.60
C THR A 30 -29.20 -7.19 4.68
N TYR A 31 -28.56 -7.44 3.53
CA TYR A 31 -27.97 -6.38 2.68
C TYR A 31 -28.50 -6.35 1.24
N GLY A 32 -29.28 -7.33 0.79
CA GLY A 32 -29.75 -7.45 -0.60
C GLY A 32 -28.65 -7.81 -1.62
N LYS A 33 -27.41 -8.05 -1.17
CA LYS A 33 -26.26 -8.39 -2.02
C LYS A 33 -25.25 -9.23 -1.25
N TYR A 34 -24.32 -9.83 -2.00
CA TYR A 34 -23.27 -10.68 -1.44
C TYR A 34 -21.98 -9.90 -1.26
N TYR A 35 -21.31 -10.14 -0.13
CA TYR A 35 -20.00 -9.60 0.15
C TYR A 35 -19.00 -10.73 0.28
N THR A 36 -17.85 -10.56 -0.38
CA THR A 36 -16.75 -11.52 -0.29
C THR A 36 -15.83 -11.10 0.85
N LEU A 37 -15.50 -12.04 1.73
CA LEU A 37 -14.47 -11.85 2.73
C LEU A 37 -13.11 -11.81 2.06
N ALA A 38 -12.33 -10.78 2.36
CA ALA A 38 -10.93 -10.74 2.00
C ALA A 38 -10.15 -11.70 2.89
N VAL A 39 -9.10 -12.29 2.35
CA VAL A 39 -8.14 -13.13 3.08
C VAL A 39 -6.78 -12.52 2.82
N PRO A 40 -5.88 -12.54 3.82
CA PRO A 40 -4.59 -11.90 3.65
C PRO A 40 -3.89 -12.47 2.41
N GLY A 41 -3.52 -11.56 1.49
CA GLY A 41 -2.48 -11.85 0.51
C GLY A 41 -1.11 -11.69 1.17
N GLU A 42 -0.09 -12.32 0.60
CA GLU A 42 1.29 -12.19 1.08
C GLU A 42 1.66 -10.70 1.23
N THR A 43 2.02 -10.32 2.47
CA THR A 43 2.79 -9.12 2.85
C THR A 43 2.26 -7.76 2.35
N ARG A 44 1.33 -7.11 3.09
CA ARG A 44 1.12 -5.63 3.12
C ARG A 44 0.04 -5.22 4.15
N TRP A 45 0.18 -4.03 4.76
CA TRP A 45 -0.86 -3.42 5.64
C TRP A 45 -2.24 -3.34 4.98
N ASN A 46 -2.28 -3.07 3.67
CA ASN A 46 -3.51 -3.08 2.88
C ASN A 46 -4.24 -4.44 2.99
N SER A 47 -3.54 -5.57 2.93
CA SER A 47 -4.16 -6.90 3.06
C SER A 47 -4.85 -7.06 4.41
N TYR A 48 -4.21 -6.62 5.49
CA TYR A 48 -4.78 -6.71 6.83
C TYR A 48 -5.99 -5.77 7.01
N TYR A 49 -5.88 -4.55 6.49
CA TYR A 49 -6.98 -3.59 6.45
C TYR A 49 -8.19 -4.13 5.66
N GLU A 50 -7.97 -4.71 4.49
CA GLU A 50 -9.03 -5.33 3.65
C GLU A 50 -9.70 -6.51 4.37
N VAL A 51 -8.93 -7.36 5.07
CA VAL A 51 -9.50 -8.45 5.88
C VAL A 51 -10.41 -7.88 6.96
N CYS A 52 -9.91 -6.97 7.80
CA CYS A 52 -10.68 -6.37 8.88
C CYS A 52 -11.93 -5.64 8.39
N THR A 53 -11.81 -4.82 7.35
CA THR A 53 -12.95 -4.09 6.77
C THR A 53 -13.97 -5.03 6.15
N SER A 54 -13.54 -6.10 5.46
CA SER A 54 -14.46 -7.08 4.90
C SER A 54 -15.25 -7.84 5.99
N VAL A 55 -14.60 -8.13 7.13
CA VAL A 55 -15.24 -8.75 8.30
C VAL A 55 -16.23 -7.79 8.96
N LEU A 56 -15.84 -6.54 9.24
CA LEU A 56 -16.73 -5.50 9.78
C LEU A 56 -17.95 -5.28 8.89
N ARG A 57 -17.74 -5.23 7.58
CA ARG A 57 -18.82 -4.99 6.60
C ARG A 57 -19.94 -6.02 6.69
N ILE A 58 -19.64 -7.24 7.13
CA ILE A 58 -20.61 -8.32 7.25
C ILE A 58 -20.97 -8.65 8.71
N GLN A 59 -20.56 -7.82 9.68
CA GLN A 59 -20.74 -8.05 11.12
C GLN A 59 -22.17 -8.46 11.50
N GLN A 60 -23.19 -7.71 11.06
CA GLN A 60 -24.59 -8.01 11.42
C GLN A 60 -25.03 -9.37 10.89
N ALA A 61 -24.69 -9.69 9.64
CA ALA A 61 -25.00 -10.98 9.04
C ALA A 61 -24.26 -12.12 9.77
N LEU A 62 -23.02 -11.93 10.19
CA LEU A 62 -22.27 -12.91 10.98
C LEU A 62 -22.90 -13.15 12.35
N GLN A 63 -23.33 -12.09 13.05
CA GLN A 63 -23.97 -12.20 14.37
C GLN A 63 -25.30 -12.95 14.30
N ILE A 64 -26.17 -12.62 13.32
CA ILE A 64 -27.43 -13.34 13.11
C ILE A 64 -27.16 -14.81 12.73
N PHE A 65 -26.19 -15.03 11.85
CA PHE A 65 -25.76 -16.37 11.47
C PHE A 65 -25.27 -17.19 12.68
N ALA A 66 -24.45 -16.61 13.56
CA ALA A 66 -23.94 -17.29 14.74
C ALA A 66 -25.05 -17.68 15.72
N ILE A 67 -26.09 -16.85 15.86
CA ILE A 67 -27.28 -17.18 16.66
C ILE A 67 -28.01 -18.41 16.09
N ASN A 68 -28.17 -18.47 14.76
CA ASN A 68 -28.89 -19.56 14.08
C ASN A 68 -28.15 -20.90 14.11
N TYR A 69 -26.83 -20.89 14.23
CA TYR A 69 -25.97 -22.09 14.18
C TYR A 69 -25.17 -22.33 15.47
N LYS A 70 -25.67 -21.80 16.59
CA LYS A 70 -25.02 -21.83 17.89
C LYS A 70 -24.63 -23.27 18.31
N PRO A 71 -23.37 -23.51 18.74
CA PRO A 71 -22.95 -24.82 19.22
C PRO A 71 -23.61 -25.18 20.55
N SER A 72 -24.00 -26.44 20.70
CA SER A 72 -24.52 -27.01 21.95
C SER A 72 -23.40 -27.17 22.97
N LEU A 73 -23.60 -26.69 24.19
CA LEU A 73 -22.59 -26.71 25.26
C LEU A 73 -22.20 -28.13 25.76
N ASN A 74 -23.03 -29.16 25.51
CA ASN A 74 -22.97 -30.45 26.22
C ASN A 74 -23.00 -31.72 25.34
N GLN A 75 -22.73 -31.67 24.02
CA GLN A 75 -22.80 -32.88 23.18
C GLN A 75 -21.43 -33.32 22.65
N THR A 76 -21.01 -34.51 23.08
CA THR A 76 -19.80 -35.23 22.63
C THR A 76 -20.01 -36.09 21.38
N ARG A 77 -21.24 -36.24 20.87
CA ARG A 77 -21.54 -36.95 19.61
C ARG A 77 -22.74 -36.31 18.89
N ARG A 78 -22.57 -36.04 17.58
CA ARG A 78 -23.64 -35.64 16.67
C ARG A 78 -24.65 -36.78 16.54
N LYS A 79 -25.94 -36.52 16.72
CA LYS A 79 -26.99 -37.46 16.30
C LYS A 79 -27.30 -37.25 14.83
N THR A 80 -27.54 -38.34 14.10
CA THR A 80 -27.95 -38.32 12.69
C THR A 80 -29.25 -37.51 12.56
N GLY A 81 -29.19 -36.35 11.88
CA GLY A 81 -30.33 -35.44 11.71
C GLY A 81 -30.25 -34.10 12.48
N GLU A 82 -29.23 -33.87 13.30
CA GLU A 82 -29.03 -32.56 13.95
C GLU A 82 -28.57 -31.48 12.96
N THR A 83 -29.07 -30.25 13.13
CA THR A 83 -28.64 -29.10 12.33
C THR A 83 -27.14 -28.87 12.52
N PRO A 84 -26.35 -28.71 11.44
CA PRO A 84 -24.91 -28.49 11.55
C PRO A 84 -24.64 -27.25 12.40
N THR A 85 -23.78 -27.36 13.41
CA THR A 85 -23.35 -26.24 14.26
C THR A 85 -21.96 -25.76 13.87
N ILE A 86 -21.70 -24.46 14.03
CA ILE A 86 -20.35 -23.93 13.84
C ILE A 86 -19.44 -24.32 15.00
N SER A 87 -18.12 -24.30 14.79
CA SER A 87 -17.17 -24.59 15.86
C SER A 87 -17.30 -23.56 16.99
N ARG A 88 -17.09 -24.01 18.23
CA ARG A 88 -17.19 -23.19 19.43
C ARG A 88 -16.30 -21.96 19.36
N GLU A 89 -15.07 -22.14 18.89
CA GLU A 89 -14.11 -21.04 18.74
C GLU A 89 -14.59 -19.96 17.77
N ILE A 90 -15.17 -20.33 16.62
CA ILE A 90 -15.69 -19.37 15.63
C ILE A 90 -16.91 -18.64 16.19
N PHE A 91 -17.77 -19.35 16.92
CA PHE A 91 -18.89 -18.74 17.62
C PHE A 91 -18.41 -17.72 18.66
N GLU A 92 -17.44 -18.08 19.51
CA GLU A 92 -16.89 -17.20 20.56
C GLU A 92 -16.23 -15.94 19.97
N ILE A 93 -15.56 -16.05 18.81
CA ILE A 93 -15.04 -14.88 18.09
C ILE A 93 -16.17 -13.95 17.64
N ILE A 94 -17.23 -14.49 17.02
CA ILE A 94 -18.34 -13.69 16.50
C ILE A 94 -19.17 -13.05 17.63
N ASP A 95 -19.33 -13.75 18.76
CA ASP A 95 -20.11 -13.29 19.92
C ASP A 95 -19.36 -12.28 20.80
N SER A 96 -18.03 -12.22 20.67
CA SER A 96 -17.17 -11.34 21.46
C SER A 96 -17.35 -9.86 21.09
N THR A 97 -17.84 -9.06 22.04
CA THR A 97 -17.91 -7.59 21.89
C THR A 97 -16.52 -6.95 21.79
N THR A 98 -15.57 -7.44 22.57
CA THR A 98 -14.17 -6.96 22.58
C THR A 98 -13.46 -7.21 21.26
N PHE A 99 -13.76 -8.32 20.57
CA PHE A 99 -13.26 -8.57 19.22
C PHE A 99 -13.72 -7.48 18.24
N TRP A 100 -15.01 -7.15 18.23
CA TRP A 100 -15.57 -6.15 17.32
C TRP A 100 -15.06 -4.74 17.61
N THR A 101 -14.93 -4.35 18.89
CA THR A 101 -14.33 -3.06 19.25
C THR A 101 -12.88 -2.99 18.76
N ASN A 102 -12.09 -4.04 19.00
CA ASN A 102 -10.68 -4.06 18.61
C ASN A 102 -10.49 -4.03 17.09
N ILE A 103 -11.34 -4.71 16.31
CA ILE A 103 -11.27 -4.62 14.84
C ILE A 103 -11.60 -3.20 14.37
N ASN A 104 -12.62 -2.54 14.92
CA ASN A 104 -12.93 -1.16 14.56
C ASN A 104 -11.74 -0.23 14.82
N THR A 105 -11.12 -0.34 16.00
CA THR A 105 -9.90 0.42 16.33
C THR A 105 -8.76 0.14 15.35
N ILE A 106 -8.52 -1.12 15.00
CA ILE A 106 -7.48 -1.47 14.00
C ILE A 106 -7.77 -0.84 12.64
N VAL A 107 -9.03 -0.87 12.19
CA VAL A 107 -9.43 -0.29 10.89
C VAL A 107 -9.27 1.22 10.90
N GLU A 108 -9.62 1.88 11.99
CA GLU A 108 -9.43 3.32 12.18
C GLU A 108 -7.96 3.70 12.12
N ILE A 109 -7.09 3.00 12.87
CA ILE A 109 -5.65 3.23 12.87
C ILE A 109 -5.06 2.98 11.47
N LEU A 110 -5.39 1.87 10.82
CA LEU A 110 -4.79 1.48 9.54
C LEU A 110 -5.30 2.30 8.35
N TYR A 111 -6.48 2.92 8.46
CA TYR A 111 -7.10 3.67 7.36
C TYR A 111 -6.18 4.75 6.74
N PRO A 112 -5.62 5.72 7.50
CA PRO A 112 -4.75 6.74 6.92
C PRO A 112 -3.50 6.12 6.28
N TYR A 113 -2.88 5.12 6.90
CA TYR A 113 -1.72 4.42 6.34
C TYR A 113 -2.01 3.76 4.99
N CYS A 114 -3.14 3.06 4.87
CA CYS A 114 -3.53 2.41 3.62
C CYS A 114 -3.81 3.45 2.53
N LYS A 115 -4.44 4.57 2.89
CA LYS A 115 -4.68 5.68 1.95
C LYS A 115 -3.37 6.29 1.44
N PHE A 116 -2.41 6.55 2.33
CA PHE A 116 -1.10 7.08 1.93
C PHE A 116 -0.29 6.06 1.14
N LEU A 117 -0.27 4.78 1.52
CA LEU A 117 0.36 3.74 0.71
C LEU A 117 -0.21 3.72 -0.71
N ASN A 118 -1.53 3.83 -0.87
CA ASN A 118 -2.17 3.88 -2.18
C ASN A 118 -1.82 5.13 -2.99
N ILE A 119 -1.50 6.26 -2.34
CA ILE A 119 -1.00 7.48 -3.01
C ILE A 119 0.47 7.29 -3.39
N LEU A 120 1.29 6.89 -2.42
CA LEU A 120 2.74 6.79 -2.55
C LEU A 120 3.18 5.65 -3.45
N GLN A 121 2.36 4.63 -3.71
CA GLN A 121 2.64 3.55 -4.67
C GLN A 121 2.27 3.90 -6.12
N GLN A 122 1.66 5.05 -6.38
CA GLN A 122 1.32 5.47 -7.74
C GLN A 122 2.57 5.83 -8.53
N ASP A 123 2.52 5.64 -9.86
CA ASP A 123 3.59 6.06 -10.78
C ASP A 123 3.86 7.58 -10.72
N LYS A 124 2.83 8.35 -10.36
CA LYS A 124 2.89 9.81 -10.23
C LYS A 124 3.20 10.28 -8.81
N ALA A 125 3.57 9.39 -7.89
CA ALA A 125 3.95 9.80 -6.54
C ALA A 125 5.14 10.74 -6.56
N ARG A 126 5.13 11.77 -5.72
CA ARG A 126 6.15 12.83 -5.63
C ARG A 126 6.56 13.04 -4.19
N LEU A 127 7.78 13.57 -4.03
CA LEU A 127 8.42 13.70 -2.73
C LEU A 127 7.58 14.50 -1.71
N PHE A 128 6.87 15.54 -2.14
CA PHE A 128 6.02 16.34 -1.26
C PHE A 128 4.89 15.51 -0.61
N GLN A 129 4.37 14.49 -1.32
CA GLN A 129 3.30 13.64 -0.80
C GLN A 129 3.80 12.75 0.33
N VAL A 130 5.09 12.40 0.36
CA VAL A 130 5.72 11.66 1.47
C VAL A 130 5.62 12.49 2.74
N ILE A 131 5.99 13.76 2.65
CA ILE A 131 6.02 14.69 3.78
C ILE A 131 4.62 14.95 4.26
N HIS A 132 3.69 15.25 3.36
CA HIS A 132 2.31 15.46 3.75
C HIS A 132 1.69 14.22 4.41
N SER A 133 2.01 13.02 3.92
CA SER A 133 1.58 11.78 4.56
C SER A 133 2.15 11.68 5.97
N LEU A 134 3.43 12.01 6.16
CA LEU A 134 4.07 11.99 7.48
C LEU A 134 3.48 13.02 8.44
N VAL A 135 3.27 14.25 7.95
CA VAL A 135 2.66 15.36 8.71
C VAL A 135 1.24 15.00 9.14
N TYR A 136 0.43 14.47 8.23
CA TYR A 136 -0.92 14.03 8.57
C TYR A 136 -0.89 12.90 9.60
N LEU A 137 0.01 11.92 9.46
CA LEU A 137 0.14 10.84 10.45
C LEU A 137 0.51 11.40 11.82
N ALA A 138 1.43 12.37 11.90
CA ALA A 138 1.74 13.03 13.16
C ALA A 138 0.53 13.75 13.75
N GLN A 139 -0.26 14.46 12.93
CA GLN A 139 -1.51 15.10 13.36
C GLN A 139 -2.54 14.08 13.86
N PHE A 140 -2.74 12.98 13.13
CA PHE A 140 -3.62 11.89 13.52
C PHE A 140 -3.24 11.34 14.90
N TRP A 141 -1.96 11.07 15.14
CA TRP A 141 -1.51 10.54 16.43
C TRP A 141 -1.55 11.57 17.54
N ASN A 142 -1.23 12.85 17.30
CA ASN A 142 -1.36 13.91 18.29
C ASN A 142 -2.80 14.02 18.84
N ASN A 143 -3.80 13.71 18.01
CA ASN A 143 -5.21 13.76 18.38
C ASN A 143 -5.78 12.40 18.83
N TYR A 144 -4.97 11.35 18.90
CA TYR A 144 -5.41 10.00 19.23
C TYR A 144 -5.63 9.82 20.74
N GLU A 145 -6.69 9.10 21.12
CA GLU A 145 -7.12 8.98 22.52
C GLU A 145 -6.08 8.29 23.43
N ASP A 146 -5.41 7.24 22.94
CA ASP A 146 -4.35 6.54 23.68
C ASP A 146 -3.06 7.34 23.62
N THR A 147 -2.84 8.17 24.64
CA THR A 147 -1.68 9.06 24.74
C THR A 147 -0.35 8.30 24.89
N GLN A 148 -0.36 7.10 25.48
CA GLN A 148 0.86 6.30 25.64
C GLN A 148 1.28 5.68 24.31
N LEU A 149 0.34 5.11 23.56
CA LEU A 149 0.60 4.59 22.22
C LEU A 149 0.97 5.73 21.27
N SER A 150 0.20 6.82 21.29
CA SER A 150 0.46 8.02 20.49
C SER A 150 1.88 8.55 20.69
N ALA A 151 2.32 8.75 21.93
CA ALA A 151 3.67 9.23 22.22
C ALA A 151 4.76 8.31 21.65
N LYS A 152 4.58 6.98 21.73
CA LYS A 152 5.53 6.02 21.16
C LYS A 152 5.59 6.10 19.64
N ILE A 153 4.45 6.26 18.96
CA ILE A 153 4.40 6.36 17.51
C ILE A 153 4.97 7.71 17.05
N LEU A 154 4.59 8.82 17.69
CA LEU A 154 5.11 10.14 17.40
C LEU A 154 6.64 10.19 17.54
N PHE A 155 7.19 9.62 18.61
CA PHE A 155 8.63 9.50 18.78
C PHE A 155 9.31 8.77 17.60
N ARG A 156 8.69 7.71 17.08
CA ARG A 156 9.21 6.97 15.92
C ARG A 156 9.10 7.77 14.62
N LEU A 157 7.99 8.50 14.41
CA LEU A 157 7.83 9.38 13.26
C LEU A 157 8.89 10.49 13.28
N GLU A 158 9.12 11.09 14.45
CA GLU A 158 10.12 12.14 14.65
C GLU A 158 11.55 11.63 14.45
N LYS A 159 11.87 10.44 14.98
CA LYS A 159 13.17 9.79 14.73
C LYS A 159 13.40 9.60 13.23
N ARG A 160 12.40 9.05 12.52
CA ARG A 160 12.50 8.83 11.08
C ARG A 160 12.63 10.14 10.29
N TRP A 161 11.91 11.18 10.70
CA TRP A 161 12.00 12.51 10.12
C TRP A 161 13.39 13.15 10.32
N ASN A 162 14.03 12.92 11.47
CA ASN A 162 15.37 13.39 11.76
C ASN A 162 16.44 12.67 10.93
N ASP A 163 16.25 11.39 10.62
CA ASP A 163 17.16 10.62 9.76
C ASP A 163 17.05 11.06 8.28
N TRP A 164 15.93 11.68 7.87
CA TRP A 164 15.70 12.07 6.49
C TRP A 164 16.40 13.38 6.09
N GLU A 165 16.63 13.52 4.78
CA GLU A 165 17.12 14.74 4.15
C GLU A 165 16.02 15.83 4.12
N GLN A 166 15.78 16.45 5.27
CA GLN A 166 14.76 17.48 5.45
C GLN A 166 14.87 18.62 4.42
N PRO A 167 16.05 19.16 4.06
CA PRO A 167 16.14 20.22 3.05
C PRO A 167 15.52 19.86 1.70
N LEU A 168 15.82 18.66 1.18
CA LEU A 168 15.29 18.17 -0.09
C LEU A 168 13.77 17.97 -0.02
N LEU A 169 13.31 17.38 1.10
CA LEU A 169 11.89 17.22 1.40
C LEU A 169 11.19 18.60 1.42
N LEU A 170 11.69 19.55 2.19
CA LEU A 170 11.10 20.88 2.32
C LEU A 170 11.10 21.67 1.01
N LEU A 171 12.15 21.53 0.18
CA LEU A 171 12.17 22.09 -1.17
C LEU A 171 11.04 21.54 -2.04
N SER A 172 10.66 20.26 -1.87
CA SER A 172 9.59 19.67 -2.66
C SER A 172 8.21 20.24 -2.32
N CYS A 173 7.97 20.60 -1.05
CA CYS A 173 6.78 21.34 -0.64
C CYS A 173 6.83 22.79 -1.13
N LEU A 174 7.99 23.44 -0.99
CA LEU A 174 8.18 24.84 -1.37
C LEU A 174 7.98 25.09 -2.87
N LEU A 175 8.55 24.23 -3.72
CA LEU A 175 8.48 24.36 -5.18
C LEU A 175 7.14 23.92 -5.76
N HIS A 176 6.15 23.59 -4.93
CA HIS A 176 4.78 23.33 -5.37
C HIS A 176 3.98 24.64 -5.48
N PRO A 177 3.45 25.02 -6.66
CA PRO A 177 2.78 26.31 -6.91
C PRO A 177 1.50 26.56 -6.10
N GLU A 178 0.89 25.55 -5.50
CA GLU A 178 -0.26 25.79 -4.60
C GLU A 178 0.17 25.99 -3.16
N TYR A 179 1.32 25.44 -2.78
CA TYR A 179 1.74 25.30 -1.39
C TYR A 179 2.71 26.41 -1.00
N ARG A 180 3.91 26.42 -1.57
CA ARG A 180 4.97 27.38 -1.23
C ARG A 180 5.18 27.47 0.29
N MET A 181 5.47 28.66 0.79
CA MET A 181 5.59 28.93 2.23
C MET A 181 4.28 28.78 3.00
N ARG A 182 3.12 28.70 2.31
CA ARG A 182 1.81 28.70 2.98
C ARG A 182 1.59 27.46 3.84
N GLN A 183 2.31 26.36 3.56
CA GLN A 183 2.21 25.11 4.32
C GLN A 183 2.98 25.10 5.63
N PHE A 184 3.96 25.98 5.80
CA PHE A 184 4.72 26.07 7.04
C PHE A 184 4.00 27.00 8.02
N LYS A 185 4.18 26.74 9.32
CA LYS A 185 3.71 27.62 10.39
C LYS A 185 4.51 28.93 10.36
N ASP A 186 3.83 30.04 10.66
CA ASP A 186 4.43 31.39 10.53
C ASP A 186 5.55 31.64 11.57
N ASN A 187 5.58 30.84 12.63
CA ASN A 187 6.47 30.97 13.79
C ASN A 187 7.81 30.25 13.59
N VAL A 188 7.99 29.55 12.46
CA VAL A 188 9.17 28.74 12.19
C VAL A 188 10.25 29.59 11.55
N ASN A 189 11.50 29.41 11.97
CA ASN A 189 12.66 30.11 11.41
C ASN A 189 13.09 29.57 10.03
N ILE A 190 12.14 29.43 9.11
CA ILE A 190 12.36 29.05 7.72
C ILE A 190 12.00 30.23 6.84
N ASN A 191 12.88 30.57 5.91
CA ASN A 191 12.68 31.69 5.00
C ASN A 191 13.20 31.36 3.60
N TYR A 192 12.84 32.21 2.64
CA TYR A 192 13.28 32.07 1.25
C TYR A 192 14.80 32.16 1.09
N THR A 193 15.53 32.89 1.94
CA THR A 193 16.99 32.95 1.83
C THR A 193 17.67 31.63 2.16
N THR A 194 17.16 30.88 3.15
CA THR A 194 17.62 29.53 3.49
C THR A 194 17.38 28.58 2.32
N PHE A 195 16.16 28.57 1.76
CA PHE A 195 15.85 27.75 0.61
C PHE A 195 16.68 28.11 -0.64
N GLY A 196 16.92 29.40 -0.86
CA GLY A 196 17.78 29.86 -1.95
C GLY A 196 19.19 29.28 -1.86
N ARG A 197 19.78 29.22 -0.66
CA ARG A 197 21.08 28.58 -0.44
C ARG A 197 21.05 27.09 -0.80
N TRP A 198 20.02 26.37 -0.39
CA TRP A 198 19.88 24.94 -0.75
C TRP A 198 19.68 24.74 -2.24
N LEU A 199 18.89 25.59 -2.91
CA LEU A 199 18.72 25.52 -4.37
C LEU A 199 20.04 25.72 -5.10
N VAL A 200 20.85 26.71 -4.71
CA VAL A 200 22.21 26.93 -5.25
C VAL A 200 23.06 25.67 -5.05
N TYR A 201 23.05 25.09 -3.85
CA TYR A 201 23.79 23.87 -3.55
C TYR A 201 23.36 22.70 -4.45
N TYR A 202 22.08 22.35 -4.48
CA TYR A 202 21.60 21.21 -5.28
C TYR A 202 21.77 21.42 -6.78
N TYR A 203 21.64 22.66 -7.26
CA TYR A 203 21.97 22.97 -8.64
C TYR A 203 23.43 22.65 -8.94
N GLN A 204 24.36 23.12 -8.11
CA GLN A 204 25.79 22.87 -8.30
C GLN A 204 26.12 21.38 -8.18
N ALA A 205 25.58 20.70 -7.17
CA ALA A 205 25.78 19.26 -6.96
C ALA A 205 25.24 18.40 -8.12
N TRP A 206 24.06 18.71 -8.66
CA TRP A 206 23.43 17.89 -9.71
C TRP A 206 23.83 18.26 -11.14
N SER A 207 24.26 19.51 -11.38
CA SER A 207 24.67 19.98 -12.71
C SER A 207 26.18 19.99 -12.91
N GLY A 208 26.96 20.04 -11.82
CA GLY A 208 28.41 20.25 -11.84
C GLY A 208 28.82 21.68 -12.24
N LYS A 209 27.90 22.66 -12.19
CA LYS A 209 28.12 24.04 -12.61
C LYS A 209 27.77 25.02 -11.49
N GLU A 210 28.48 26.14 -11.41
CA GLU A 210 28.10 27.24 -10.54
C GLU A 210 26.78 27.87 -11.03
N SER A 211 25.92 28.24 -10.08
CA SER A 211 24.67 28.93 -10.39
C SER A 211 24.94 30.40 -10.74
N THR A 212 24.26 30.88 -11.77
CA THR A 212 24.35 32.27 -12.25
C THR A 212 23.04 33.04 -12.11
N CYS A 213 21.90 32.35 -12.08
CA CYS A 213 20.59 32.99 -12.07
C CYS A 213 19.52 32.33 -11.20
N ILE A 214 19.79 31.20 -10.53
CA ILE A 214 18.77 30.46 -9.76
C ILE A 214 18.06 31.31 -8.71
N LEU A 215 18.78 32.22 -8.04
CA LEU A 215 18.19 33.09 -7.01
C LEU A 215 17.22 34.11 -7.62
N ARG A 216 17.50 34.60 -8.84
CA ARG A 216 16.60 35.49 -9.58
C ARG A 216 15.35 34.74 -10.02
N GLU A 217 15.52 33.57 -10.61
CA GLU A 217 14.40 32.70 -11.01
C GLU A 217 13.54 32.28 -9.81
N PHE A 218 14.18 32.01 -8.68
CA PHE A 218 13.50 31.65 -7.45
C PHE A 218 12.74 32.85 -6.84
N ASP A 219 13.27 34.06 -6.97
CA ASP A 219 12.53 35.27 -6.61
C ASP A 219 11.32 35.49 -7.53
N ASP A 220 11.46 35.23 -8.83
CA ASP A 220 10.34 35.27 -9.77
C ASP A 220 9.26 34.24 -9.40
N PHE A 221 9.66 33.02 -8.98
CA PHE A 221 8.74 32.01 -8.44
C PHE A 221 8.04 32.46 -7.16
N ARG A 222 8.78 33.09 -6.25
CA ARG A 222 8.25 33.66 -4.99
C ARG A 222 7.21 34.75 -5.26
N LEU A 223 7.46 35.58 -6.26
CA LEU A 223 6.57 36.67 -6.67
C LEU A 223 5.40 36.21 -7.57
N GLU A 224 5.31 34.90 -7.85
CA GLU A 224 4.29 34.31 -8.73
C GLU A 224 4.26 34.95 -10.13
N LYS A 225 5.41 35.39 -10.64
CA LYS A 225 5.51 35.92 -12.00
C LYS A 225 5.33 34.77 -12.99
N TYR A 226 4.61 35.01 -14.08
CA TYR A 226 4.45 34.03 -15.15
C TYR A 226 5.80 33.39 -15.54
N PRO A 227 5.93 32.05 -15.62
CA PRO A 227 4.87 31.04 -15.59
C PRO A 227 4.51 30.50 -14.19
N PHE A 228 4.96 31.14 -13.11
CA PHE A 228 4.86 30.63 -11.75
C PHE A 228 3.55 30.92 -11.01
N ASP A 229 2.60 31.56 -11.67
CA ASP A 229 1.29 31.84 -11.11
C ASP A 229 0.41 30.58 -11.00
N ASN A 230 -0.54 30.61 -10.07
CA ASN A 230 -1.40 29.44 -9.84
C ASN A 230 -2.32 29.13 -11.03
N ASN A 231 -2.66 30.11 -11.88
CA ASN A 231 -3.52 29.86 -13.04
C ASN A 231 -2.77 29.05 -14.10
N THR A 232 -1.49 29.34 -14.31
CA THR A 232 -0.62 28.54 -15.19
C THR A 232 -0.51 27.11 -14.67
N TYR A 233 -0.25 26.90 -13.37
CA TYR A 233 -0.19 25.56 -12.78
C TYR A 233 -1.49 24.76 -12.97
N LYS A 234 -2.66 25.38 -12.75
CA LYS A 234 -3.97 24.73 -12.91
C LYS A 234 -4.20 24.16 -14.32
N GLN A 235 -3.61 24.73 -15.36
CA GLN A 235 -3.71 24.20 -16.73
C GLN A 235 -3.07 22.82 -16.89
N PHE A 236 -2.18 22.42 -15.97
CA PHE A 236 -1.55 21.09 -15.95
C PHE A 236 -2.35 20.05 -15.15
N ASN A 237 -3.55 20.40 -14.66
CA ASN A 237 -4.42 19.50 -13.88
C ASN A 237 -3.70 18.83 -12.69
N GLY A 238 -2.88 19.59 -11.98
CA GLY A 238 -2.13 19.09 -10.81
C GLY A 238 -0.88 18.26 -11.15
N ASP A 239 -0.48 18.15 -12.43
CA ASP A 239 0.74 17.45 -12.81
C ASP A 239 1.97 18.35 -12.64
N ILE A 240 2.48 18.39 -11.40
CA ILE A 240 3.63 19.22 -10.99
C ILE A 240 4.88 19.00 -11.83
N TRP A 241 5.14 17.76 -12.25
CA TRP A 241 6.33 17.45 -13.03
C TRP A 241 6.21 18.00 -14.46
N ARG A 242 5.04 17.86 -15.10
CA ARG A 242 4.79 18.45 -16.41
C ARG A 242 4.84 19.98 -16.38
N TYR A 243 4.29 20.58 -15.32
CA TYR A 243 4.37 22.02 -15.10
C TYR A 243 5.84 22.50 -15.04
N TRP A 244 6.69 21.84 -14.25
CA TRP A 244 8.09 22.22 -14.16
C TRP A 244 8.87 21.90 -15.45
N CYS A 245 8.51 20.85 -16.19
CA CYS A 245 9.07 20.61 -17.53
C CYS A 245 8.76 21.75 -18.50
N TYR A 246 7.55 22.34 -18.41
CA TYR A 246 7.18 23.51 -19.19
C TYR A 246 7.91 24.77 -18.72
N ALA A 247 7.92 25.04 -17.41
CA ALA A 247 8.57 26.22 -16.85
C ALA A 247 10.09 26.24 -17.10
N LYS A 248 10.71 25.06 -17.14
CA LYS A 248 12.15 24.88 -17.39
C LYS A 248 12.63 25.57 -18.68
N ASP A 249 11.80 25.67 -19.72
CA ASP A 249 12.18 26.36 -20.97
C ASP A 249 12.44 27.87 -20.76
N SER A 250 11.91 28.44 -19.67
CA SER A 250 12.06 29.85 -19.29
C SER A 250 12.92 30.08 -18.04
N THR A 251 13.23 29.02 -17.29
CA THR A 251 14.04 29.07 -16.06
C THR A 251 14.99 27.88 -16.02
N ASP A 252 16.18 28.09 -16.58
CA ASP A 252 17.13 27.01 -16.87
C ASP A 252 17.62 26.34 -15.58
N GLU A 253 17.96 27.12 -14.56
CA GLU A 253 18.60 26.61 -13.33
C GLU A 253 17.57 26.08 -12.32
N LEU A 254 16.57 26.90 -11.99
CA LEU A 254 15.50 26.52 -11.07
C LEU A 254 14.64 25.41 -11.66
N GLY A 255 14.28 25.52 -12.93
CA GLY A 255 13.52 24.48 -13.63
C GLY A 255 14.28 23.17 -13.72
N PHE A 256 15.61 23.21 -13.87
CA PHE A 256 16.46 22.01 -13.78
C PHE A 256 16.36 21.34 -12.41
N VAL A 257 16.57 22.10 -11.32
CA VAL A 257 16.48 21.57 -9.94
C VAL A 257 15.09 21.02 -9.67
N ALA A 258 14.03 21.77 -10.00
CA ALA A 258 12.66 21.33 -9.78
C ALA A 258 12.31 20.07 -10.57
N CYS A 259 12.69 19.97 -11.85
CA CYS A 259 12.46 18.77 -12.66
C CYS A 259 13.19 17.55 -12.08
N ARG A 260 14.42 17.71 -11.58
CA ARG A 260 15.17 16.66 -10.89
C ARG A 260 14.47 16.24 -9.61
N LEU A 261 14.09 17.20 -8.77
CA LEU A 261 13.41 16.98 -7.49
C LEU A 261 12.08 16.24 -7.65
N PHE A 262 11.21 16.70 -8.55
CA PHE A 262 9.94 16.03 -8.85
C PHE A 262 10.09 14.78 -9.72
N GLY A 263 11.29 14.53 -10.24
CA GLY A 263 11.67 13.30 -10.94
C GLY A 263 12.15 12.18 -10.02
N ILE A 264 12.35 12.45 -8.73
CA ILE A 264 12.76 11.44 -7.75
C ILE A 264 11.65 10.39 -7.59
N CYS A 265 12.03 9.13 -7.78
CA CYS A 265 11.14 7.99 -7.55
C CYS A 265 10.98 7.76 -6.04
N VAL A 266 9.75 7.93 -5.54
CA VAL A 266 9.41 7.79 -4.11
C VAL A 266 9.22 6.33 -3.67
N ASN A 267 8.91 5.45 -4.62
CA ASN A 267 8.64 4.04 -4.36
C ASN A 267 9.37 3.16 -5.37
N THR A 268 9.60 1.91 -4.95
CA THR A 268 10.08 0.82 -5.82
C THR A 268 8.93 0.10 -6.51
N ALA A 269 7.65 0.44 -6.26
CA ALA A 269 6.49 -0.30 -6.74
C ALA A 269 6.38 -0.36 -8.27
N SER A 270 6.92 0.64 -8.98
CA SER A 270 7.06 0.60 -10.45
C SER A 270 8.02 -0.49 -10.91
N VAL A 271 9.13 -0.66 -10.20
CA VAL A 271 10.12 -1.72 -10.41
C VAL A 271 9.58 -3.07 -9.97
N GLU A 272 8.88 -3.15 -8.84
CA GLU A 272 8.22 -4.38 -8.36
C GLU A 272 7.21 -4.93 -9.38
N ARG A 273 6.43 -4.05 -10.03
CA ARG A 273 5.52 -4.46 -11.12
C ARG A 273 6.27 -5.06 -12.31
N LEU A 274 7.42 -4.46 -12.66
CA LEU A 274 8.27 -4.98 -13.72
C LEU A 274 8.86 -6.34 -13.34
N TRP A 275 9.32 -6.50 -12.09
CA TRP A 275 9.82 -7.77 -11.57
C TRP A 275 8.74 -8.84 -11.49
N SER A 276 7.52 -8.49 -11.09
CA SER A 276 6.37 -9.42 -11.12
C SER A 276 6.09 -9.91 -12.55
N CYS A 277 6.14 -9.00 -13.54
CA CYS A 277 6.03 -9.38 -14.95
C CYS A 277 7.20 -10.29 -15.38
N MET A 278 8.41 -10.04 -14.91
CA MET A 278 9.57 -10.91 -15.18
C MET A 278 9.40 -12.28 -14.54
N GLY A 279 8.94 -12.38 -13.28
CA GLY A 279 8.69 -13.64 -12.59
C GLY A 279 7.59 -14.48 -13.26
N PHE A 280 6.64 -13.84 -13.95
CA PHE A 280 5.70 -14.53 -14.81
C PHE A 280 6.37 -15.13 -16.06
N LEU A 281 7.33 -14.43 -16.67
CA LEU A 281 8.06 -14.89 -17.86
C LEU A 281 9.16 -15.91 -17.55
N GLN A 282 9.84 -15.74 -16.42
CA GLN A 282 10.91 -16.57 -15.89
C GLN A 282 10.45 -17.18 -14.56
N SER A 283 9.74 -18.30 -14.65
CA SER A 283 9.41 -19.10 -13.46
C SER A 283 10.43 -20.20 -13.26
N ASN A 284 10.51 -20.77 -12.06
CA ASN A 284 11.38 -21.91 -11.75
C ASN A 284 11.23 -23.09 -12.75
N ARG A 285 10.09 -23.19 -13.47
CA ARG A 285 9.85 -24.19 -14.52
C ARG A 285 10.12 -23.69 -15.95
N ARG A 286 10.22 -22.39 -16.21
CA ARG A 286 10.43 -21.78 -17.54
C ARG A 286 11.55 -20.72 -17.52
N ASN A 287 12.80 -21.15 -17.34
CA ASN A 287 13.98 -20.27 -17.28
C ASN A 287 14.84 -20.22 -18.57
N ARG A 288 14.29 -20.52 -19.75
CA ARG A 288 15.07 -20.55 -21.02
C ARG A 288 15.29 -19.18 -21.69
N LEU A 289 14.68 -18.11 -21.18
CA LEU A 289 14.88 -16.76 -21.72
C LEU A 289 16.12 -16.13 -21.09
N MET A 290 17.01 -15.58 -21.92
CA MET A 290 18.09 -14.71 -21.44
C MET A 290 17.50 -13.48 -20.73
N SER A 291 18.21 -12.97 -19.71
CA SER A 291 17.80 -11.81 -18.91
C SER A 291 17.44 -10.59 -19.77
N SER A 292 18.23 -10.30 -20.81
CA SER A 292 17.98 -9.20 -21.75
C SER A 292 16.65 -9.35 -22.50
N LYS A 293 16.30 -10.56 -22.92
CA LYS A 293 15.05 -10.86 -23.62
C LYS A 293 13.86 -10.80 -22.67
N ALA A 294 13.99 -11.33 -21.45
CA ALA A 294 12.96 -11.22 -20.41
C ALA A 294 12.67 -9.76 -20.06
N LEU A 295 13.71 -8.92 -19.90
CA LEU A 295 13.58 -7.49 -19.67
C LEU A 295 12.82 -6.79 -20.80
N ASN A 296 13.21 -7.04 -22.06
CA ASN A 296 12.56 -6.42 -23.23
C ASN A 296 11.09 -6.84 -23.35
N MET A 297 10.77 -8.11 -23.09
CA MET A 297 9.40 -8.60 -23.08
C MET A 297 8.56 -7.99 -21.94
N SER A 298 9.13 -7.86 -20.74
CA SER A 298 8.45 -7.20 -19.61
C SER A 298 8.21 -5.72 -19.88
N LYS A 299 9.16 -5.01 -20.50
CA LYS A 299 8.98 -3.61 -20.93
C LYS A 299 7.85 -3.48 -21.97
N LEU A 300 7.82 -4.35 -22.97
CA LEU A 300 6.76 -4.37 -23.98
C LEU A 300 5.39 -4.64 -23.33
N ARG A 301 5.30 -5.61 -22.43
CA ARG A 301 4.08 -5.91 -21.68
C ARG A 301 3.62 -4.70 -20.86
N ALA A 302 4.54 -4.04 -20.14
CA ALA A 302 4.22 -2.85 -19.36
C ALA A 302 3.66 -1.71 -20.23
N ASP A 303 4.26 -1.46 -21.40
CA ASP A 303 3.78 -0.44 -22.36
C ASP A 303 2.38 -0.78 -22.91
N ILE A 304 2.14 -2.05 -23.27
CA ILE A 304 0.81 -2.52 -23.71
C ILE A 304 -0.23 -2.33 -22.60
N THR A 305 0.05 -2.78 -21.38
CA THR A 305 -0.85 -2.64 -20.23
C THR A 305 -1.13 -1.16 -19.92
N TRP A 306 -0.11 -0.30 -19.98
CA TRP A 306 -0.27 1.13 -19.77
C TRP A 306 -1.20 1.76 -20.84
N LYS A 307 -1.00 1.43 -22.12
CA LYS A 307 -1.87 1.89 -23.22
C LYS A 307 -3.32 1.46 -23.02
N TYR A 308 -3.58 0.23 -22.55
CA TYR A 308 -4.92 -0.21 -22.21
C TYR A 308 -5.52 0.57 -21.05
N ARG A 309 -4.75 0.81 -19.97
CA ARG A 309 -5.20 1.60 -18.80
C ARG A 309 -5.59 3.03 -19.17
N VAL A 310 -4.80 3.68 -20.03
CA VAL A 310 -5.09 5.04 -20.51
C VAL A 310 -6.39 5.06 -21.32
N LYS A 311 -6.64 4.04 -22.15
CA LYS A 311 -7.89 3.89 -22.91
C LYS A 311 -9.09 3.54 -22.04
N SER A 312 -8.91 2.81 -20.94
CA SER A 312 -10.02 2.46 -20.03
C SER A 312 -10.37 3.60 -19.07
N ASN A 313 -9.40 4.43 -18.66
CA ASN A 313 -9.62 5.56 -17.75
C ASN A 313 -10.37 6.75 -18.40
N SER A 314 -10.69 6.72 -19.70
CA SER A 314 -11.72 7.60 -20.28
C SER A 314 -13.15 7.21 -19.88
N SER A 315 -13.30 6.11 -19.14
CA SER A 315 -14.51 5.68 -18.44
C SER A 315 -14.19 5.41 -16.96
N ILE A 316 -14.77 6.23 -16.08
CA ILE A 316 -14.81 6.23 -14.60
C ILE A 316 -13.96 5.16 -13.87
N PRO A 317 -13.01 5.54 -12.98
CA PRO A 317 -12.20 4.57 -12.24
C PRO A 317 -12.98 3.93 -11.08
N THR A 318 -13.08 2.60 -11.06
CA THR A 318 -13.45 1.81 -9.86
C THR A 318 -12.20 1.17 -9.22
N PRO A 319 -12.19 0.94 -7.88
CA PRO A 319 -11.00 0.55 -7.10
C PRO A 319 -10.51 -0.90 -7.29
N LEU A 320 -10.71 -1.53 -8.45
CA LEU A 320 -10.54 -2.99 -8.63
C LEU A 320 -9.43 -3.42 -9.59
N SER A 321 -8.52 -2.54 -9.99
CA SER A 321 -7.52 -2.85 -11.04
C SER A 321 -6.27 -3.61 -10.57
N ILE A 322 -6.17 -4.00 -9.30
CA ILE A 322 -4.98 -4.70 -8.76
C ILE A 322 -5.19 -6.23 -8.65
N ILE A 323 -6.44 -6.73 -8.65
CA ILE A 323 -6.73 -8.16 -8.42
C ILE A 323 -7.20 -8.90 -9.69
N THR A 324 -7.61 -8.19 -10.73
CA THR A 324 -8.21 -8.78 -11.94
C THR A 324 -7.22 -9.52 -12.84
N ASP A 325 -5.93 -9.16 -12.82
CA ASP A 325 -4.92 -9.77 -13.72
C ASP A 325 -4.55 -11.22 -13.35
N VAL A 326 -4.86 -11.70 -12.13
CA VAL A 326 -4.63 -13.10 -11.72
C VAL A 326 -5.82 -14.01 -12.05
N LYS A 327 -7.04 -13.47 -12.14
CA LYS A 327 -8.25 -14.27 -12.37
C LYS A 327 -8.63 -14.40 -13.85
N MET A 328 -8.34 -13.40 -14.68
CA MET A 328 -8.77 -13.40 -16.09
C MET A 328 -8.07 -14.43 -16.99
N ASN A 329 -6.96 -15.05 -16.54
CA ASN A 329 -6.24 -16.05 -17.36
C ASN A 329 -6.57 -17.51 -17.01
N ASN A 330 -7.44 -17.78 -16.04
CA ASN A 330 -7.80 -19.15 -15.66
C ASN A 330 -9.14 -19.63 -16.27
N ASP A 331 -9.94 -18.73 -16.87
CA ASP A 331 -11.30 -19.05 -17.35
C ASP A 331 -11.46 -19.09 -18.89
N GLU A 332 -10.39 -18.93 -19.69
CA GLU A 332 -10.48 -19.06 -21.16
C GLU A 332 -10.17 -20.49 -21.67
N ASN A 333 -10.84 -21.49 -21.10
CA ASN A 333 -10.92 -22.81 -21.74
C ASN A 333 -12.28 -23.47 -21.50
N SER A 334 -13.34 -22.80 -21.94
CA SER A 334 -14.59 -23.48 -22.30
C SER A 334 -15.39 -22.67 -23.31
N ASN A 335 -15.65 -23.33 -24.44
CA ASN A 335 -16.74 -23.13 -25.39
C ASN A 335 -16.66 -21.97 -26.41
N GLU A 336 -16.08 -22.30 -27.57
CA GLU A 336 -16.72 -22.00 -28.86
C GLU A 336 -16.67 -23.24 -29.76
N ASN A 337 -17.83 -23.82 -30.04
CA ASN A 337 -18.20 -24.18 -31.41
C ASN A 337 -19.69 -24.51 -31.49
N SER A 338 -20.37 -23.68 -32.28
CA SER A 338 -21.76 -23.79 -32.73
C SER A 338 -21.96 -24.94 -33.72
N ASN A 339 -23.15 -25.53 -33.63
CA ASN A 339 -23.74 -26.59 -34.46
C ASN A 339 -23.41 -26.55 -35.97
N GLU A 340 -23.22 -27.73 -36.56
CA GLU A 340 -23.98 -28.19 -37.74
C GLU A 340 -23.93 -29.74 -37.90
N ASN A 341 -25.14 -30.34 -37.81
CA ASN A 341 -25.66 -31.55 -38.45
C ASN A 341 -24.87 -32.87 -38.58
N SER A 342 -25.49 -33.89 -37.97
CA SER A 342 -25.99 -35.15 -38.58
C SER A 342 -25.32 -36.49 -38.22
N HIS A 343 -26.21 -37.41 -37.83
CA HIS A 343 -26.17 -38.87 -37.85
C HIS A 343 -25.42 -39.71 -36.79
N GLU A 344 -26.26 -40.54 -36.15
CA GLU A 344 -26.07 -41.93 -35.68
C GLU A 344 -25.39 -42.21 -34.32
N SER A 345 -26.23 -42.68 -33.37
CA SER A 345 -25.85 -43.55 -32.24
C SER A 345 -25.26 -44.88 -32.73
N PRO A 346 -24.43 -45.60 -31.95
CA PRO A 346 -24.89 -46.39 -30.78
C PRO A 346 -24.01 -46.16 -29.53
N ASN A 347 -24.59 -46.01 -28.34
CA ASN A 347 -24.85 -47.09 -27.39
C ASN A 347 -23.57 -47.77 -26.85
N GLU A 348 -23.20 -47.48 -25.60
CA GLU A 348 -22.59 -48.43 -24.66
C GLU A 348 -22.55 -47.82 -23.24
N ASN A 349 -23.54 -48.18 -22.42
CA ASN A 349 -23.35 -48.39 -20.98
C ASN A 349 -22.99 -49.86 -20.79
N PRO A 350 -22.12 -50.20 -19.82
CA PRO A 350 -22.63 -50.68 -18.52
C PRO A 350 -21.88 -50.04 -17.33
N ASN A 351 -22.56 -49.73 -16.21
CA ASN A 351 -22.62 -50.53 -14.97
C ASN A 351 -21.22 -51.02 -14.51
N GLU A 352 -20.80 -50.88 -13.25
CA GLU A 352 -21.54 -51.06 -11.99
C GLU A 352 -20.59 -50.80 -10.80
N ASN A 353 -21.18 -50.79 -9.60
CA ASN A 353 -20.57 -50.97 -8.27
C ASN A 353 -20.23 -49.73 -7.45
N SER A 354 -21.28 -49.22 -6.82
CA SER A 354 -21.34 -49.05 -5.37
C SER A 354 -20.75 -50.25 -4.61
N ASN A 355 -19.87 -49.98 -3.66
CA ASN A 355 -19.83 -50.71 -2.39
C ASN A 355 -19.33 -49.75 -1.30
N ASP A 356 -20.19 -49.55 -0.32
CA ASP A 356 -19.92 -48.89 0.94
C ASP A 356 -18.73 -49.53 1.66
N LEU A 357 -17.83 -48.71 2.18
CA LEU A 357 -17.17 -48.96 3.46
C LEU A 357 -17.01 -47.62 4.19
N GLU A 358 -17.80 -47.49 5.26
CA GLU A 358 -17.58 -46.56 6.34
C GLU A 358 -16.21 -46.85 6.97
N GLU A 359 -15.27 -45.91 6.86
CA GLU A 359 -14.16 -45.82 7.80
C GLU A 359 -14.08 -44.39 8.35
N SER A 360 -14.40 -44.33 9.65
CA SER A 360 -14.34 -43.18 10.51
C SER A 360 -12.87 -42.93 10.86
N ASP A 361 -12.23 -42.02 10.14
CA ASP A 361 -10.98 -41.42 10.59
C ASP A 361 -11.26 -40.04 11.20
N ASN A 362 -11.30 -40.02 12.53
CA ASN A 362 -11.09 -38.80 13.30
C ASN A 362 -9.63 -38.38 13.10
N GLU A 363 -9.35 -37.60 12.07
CA GLU A 363 -8.15 -36.79 12.05
C GLU A 363 -8.31 -35.67 13.08
N GLU A 364 -7.72 -35.91 14.24
CA GLU A 364 -7.41 -34.89 15.24
C GLU A 364 -6.66 -33.76 14.53
N ILE A 365 -7.29 -32.58 14.42
CA ILE A 365 -6.67 -31.40 13.82
C ILE A 365 -5.42 -31.08 14.65
N ASP A 366 -4.25 -31.27 14.05
CA ASP A 366 -2.96 -30.97 14.68
C ASP A 366 -2.87 -29.47 15.01
N LEU A 367 -3.13 -29.16 16.28
CA LEU A 367 -3.13 -27.82 16.87
C LEU A 367 -1.72 -27.25 17.10
N SER A 368 -0.66 -28.01 16.80
CA SER A 368 0.73 -27.53 16.92
C SER A 368 1.03 -26.32 16.02
N HIS A 369 0.37 -26.25 14.86
CA HIS A 369 0.49 -25.12 13.94
C HIS A 369 -0.10 -23.80 14.46
N LEU A 370 -1.04 -23.81 15.42
CA LEU A 370 -1.63 -22.57 15.97
C LEU A 370 -0.70 -21.89 16.98
N THR A 371 0.02 -22.68 17.79
CA THR A 371 1.05 -22.17 18.71
C THR A 371 2.28 -21.66 17.97
N ASP A 372 2.57 -22.23 16.79
CA ASP A 372 3.62 -21.75 15.92
C ASP A 372 3.27 -20.41 15.26
N LEU A 373 2.00 -20.14 14.93
CA LEU A 373 1.54 -18.89 14.31
C LEU A 373 1.44 -17.68 15.27
N GLU A 374 1.15 -17.91 16.56
CA GLU A 374 1.24 -16.87 17.60
C GLU A 374 2.70 -16.48 17.87
N LYS A 375 3.59 -17.47 17.92
CA LYS A 375 5.03 -17.24 17.85
C LYS A 375 5.42 -16.59 16.53
N GLU A 376 4.83 -16.95 15.40
CA GLU A 376 5.17 -16.42 14.08
C GLU A 376 4.83 -14.93 13.97
N PHE A 377 3.68 -14.46 14.47
CA PHE A 377 3.35 -13.03 14.47
C PHE A 377 4.15 -12.23 15.51
N GLY A 378 4.43 -12.81 16.68
CA GLY A 378 5.36 -12.25 17.66
C GLY A 378 6.79 -12.15 17.08
N ASN A 379 7.24 -13.20 16.40
CA ASN A 379 8.50 -13.27 15.65
C ASN A 379 8.48 -12.39 14.40
N TYR A 380 7.29 -12.07 13.85
CA TYR A 380 7.16 -11.12 12.74
C TYR A 380 7.31 -9.70 13.25
N LEU A 381 6.67 -9.33 14.36
CA LEU A 381 6.87 -8.01 14.99
C LEU A 381 8.27 -7.84 15.56
N GLN A 382 8.84 -8.91 16.13
CA GLN A 382 10.21 -8.96 16.62
C GLN A 382 11.20 -8.94 15.44
N GLY A 383 10.95 -9.72 14.39
CA GLY A 383 11.70 -9.69 13.15
C GLY A 383 11.58 -8.36 12.41
N TRP A 384 10.49 -7.60 12.60
CA TRP A 384 10.39 -6.21 12.14
C TRP A 384 11.20 -5.27 13.02
N ALA A 385 11.21 -5.46 14.34
CA ALA A 385 12.07 -4.71 15.23
C ALA A 385 13.54 -4.96 14.90
N GLU A 386 13.92 -6.22 14.69
CA GLU A 386 15.28 -6.65 14.33
C GLU A 386 15.65 -6.24 12.90
N MET A 387 14.75 -6.34 11.92
CA MET A 387 15.00 -5.89 10.54
C MET A 387 15.08 -4.36 10.44
N LEU A 388 14.35 -3.62 11.29
CA LEU A 388 14.49 -2.17 11.41
C LEU A 388 15.77 -1.77 12.17
N GLU A 389 16.17 -2.56 13.17
CA GLU A 389 17.46 -2.39 13.86
C GLU A 389 18.65 -2.74 12.94
N GLU A 390 18.54 -3.81 12.17
CA GLU A 390 19.48 -4.19 11.11
C GLU A 390 19.47 -3.19 9.95
N GLU A 391 18.33 -2.63 9.55
CA GLU A 391 18.28 -1.51 8.61
C GLU A 391 19.01 -0.31 9.21
N THR A 392 18.79 0.07 10.46
CA THR A 392 19.57 1.16 11.08
C THR A 392 21.07 0.87 11.15
N LEU A 393 21.48 -0.39 11.39
CA LEU A 393 22.88 -0.81 11.38
C LEU A 393 23.47 -0.89 9.97
N LYS A 394 22.69 -1.33 8.97
CA LYS A 394 23.07 -1.32 7.55
C LYS A 394 23.12 0.09 7.00
N PHE A 395 22.20 0.98 7.37
CA PHE A 395 22.27 2.40 7.02
C PHE A 395 23.46 3.08 7.69
N GLN A 396 23.86 2.70 8.91
CA GLN A 396 25.11 3.19 9.53
C GLN A 396 26.36 2.67 8.80
N ASN A 397 26.40 1.38 8.47
CA ASN A 397 27.53 0.79 7.74
C ASN A 397 27.59 1.22 6.25
N GLU A 398 26.44 1.42 5.60
CA GLU A 398 26.33 1.98 4.25
C GLU A 398 26.55 3.49 4.26
N GLU A 399 26.18 4.24 5.31
CA GLU A 399 26.64 5.62 5.51
C GLU A 399 28.16 5.64 5.63
N ASP A 400 28.79 4.71 6.35
CA ASP A 400 30.25 4.62 6.45
C ASP A 400 30.91 4.27 5.10
N GLU A 401 30.32 3.36 4.29
CA GLU A 401 30.81 3.05 2.93
C GLU A 401 30.48 4.13 1.88
N ILE A 402 29.35 4.83 1.99
CA ILE A 402 28.94 5.94 1.11
C ILE A 402 29.69 7.22 1.47
N ASN A 403 30.01 7.46 2.74
CA ASN A 403 30.90 8.54 3.19
C ASN A 403 32.31 8.35 2.65
N GLU A 404 32.76 7.10 2.43
CA GLU A 404 34.05 6.81 1.77
C GLU A 404 34.04 7.10 0.25
N VAL A 405 32.88 7.12 -0.41
CA VAL A 405 32.74 7.32 -1.87
C VAL A 405 32.18 8.70 -2.26
N ASN A 406 31.48 9.40 -1.36
CA ASN A 406 30.80 10.67 -1.62
C ASN A 406 31.33 11.85 -0.80
N GLU A 407 32.60 11.86 -0.43
CA GLU A 407 33.30 13.13 -0.14
C GLU A 407 33.52 13.95 -1.44
N ILE A 408 32.47 14.08 -2.27
CA ILE A 408 32.38 15.13 -3.28
C ILE A 408 32.05 16.41 -2.50
N THR A 409 33.08 16.95 -1.87
CA THR A 409 33.07 18.33 -1.40
C THR A 409 32.85 19.21 -2.62
N VAL A 410 31.59 19.62 -2.82
CA VAL A 410 31.25 20.70 -3.74
C VAL A 410 31.83 21.97 -3.11
N SER A 411 33.12 22.22 -3.33
CA SER A 411 33.86 23.45 -3.01
C SER A 411 33.50 24.07 -1.64
N ASP A 412 34.14 23.69 -0.54
CA ASP A 412 33.99 24.31 0.81
C ASP A 412 32.56 24.49 1.37
N VAL A 413 31.50 23.96 0.73
CA VAL A 413 30.11 24.11 1.15
C VAL A 413 29.61 22.82 1.81
N THR A 414 29.23 22.93 3.09
CA THR A 414 28.63 21.83 3.86
C THR A 414 27.31 21.38 3.24
N HIS A 415 27.13 20.06 3.08
CA HIS A 415 25.90 19.47 2.54
C HIS A 415 24.68 19.89 3.40
N PRO A 416 23.55 20.33 2.80
CA PRO A 416 22.37 20.82 3.54
C PRO A 416 21.85 19.83 4.59
N ALA A 417 21.88 18.53 4.32
CA ALA A 417 21.44 17.49 5.25
C ALA A 417 22.27 17.39 6.55
N VAL A 418 23.53 17.85 6.52
CA VAL A 418 24.50 17.78 7.63
C VAL A 418 24.43 19.04 8.49
N ASP A 419 23.85 20.13 7.98
CA ASP A 419 23.64 21.36 8.76
C ASP A 419 22.59 21.11 9.85
N THR A 420 23.01 21.13 11.12
CA THR A 420 22.13 20.97 12.27
C THR A 420 21.09 22.08 12.38
N ASN A 421 21.33 23.25 11.77
CA ASN A 421 20.35 24.33 11.68
C ASN A 421 19.31 24.11 10.58
N ALA A 422 19.48 23.05 9.77
CA ALA A 422 18.56 22.63 8.72
C ALA A 422 17.68 21.44 9.14
N LYS A 423 17.48 21.27 10.46
CA LYS A 423 16.61 20.26 11.06
C LYS A 423 15.54 20.94 11.91
N TRP A 424 14.29 20.51 11.77
CA TRP A 424 13.13 21.03 12.50
C TRP A 424 12.28 19.89 13.02
N ASP A 425 11.59 20.11 14.14
CA ASP A 425 10.63 19.12 14.63
C ASP A 425 9.37 19.09 13.76
N LEU A 426 8.94 17.91 13.34
CA LEU A 426 7.81 17.70 12.42
C LEU A 426 6.53 18.39 12.92
N ASN A 427 6.22 18.23 14.21
CA ASN A 427 5.03 18.81 14.85
C ASN A 427 5.03 20.35 14.88
N SER A 428 6.21 20.96 14.89
CA SER A 428 6.37 22.42 14.98
C SER A 428 6.34 23.11 13.61
N LEU A 429 6.51 22.34 12.54
CA LEU A 429 6.90 22.86 11.24
C LEU A 429 5.72 23.17 10.31
N PHE A 430 4.77 22.25 10.17
CA PHE A 430 3.68 22.33 9.19
C PHE A 430 2.35 22.78 9.81
N LYS A 431 1.51 23.44 9.01
CA LYS A 431 0.11 23.69 9.33
C LYS A 431 -0.71 22.40 9.27
N GLU A 432 -1.93 22.43 9.82
CA GLU A 432 -2.87 21.32 9.74
C GLU A 432 -3.18 20.97 8.27
N LEU A 433 -3.21 19.66 7.97
CA LEU A 433 -3.51 19.13 6.65
C LEU A 433 -4.78 18.29 6.71
N GLU A 434 -5.58 18.31 5.65
CA GLU A 434 -6.78 17.47 5.56
C GLU A 434 -6.43 16.11 4.92
N LEU A 435 -7.30 15.12 5.07
CA LEU A 435 -7.13 13.85 4.35
C LEU A 435 -7.85 13.97 2.99
N PRO A 436 -7.25 13.68 1.82
CA PRO A 436 -5.94 13.07 1.59
C PRO A 436 -4.77 14.02 1.41
N PHE A 437 -5.01 15.34 1.34
CA PHE A 437 -4.10 16.47 1.63
C PHE A 437 -4.93 17.74 1.84
#